data_AF-A0A6M0C2G3-F1
#
_entry.id   AF-A0A6M0C2G3-F1
#
_cell.length_a   1.000
_cell.length_b   1.000
_cell.length_c   1.000
_cell.angle_alpha   90.00
_cell.angle_beta   90.00
_cell.angle_gamma   90.00
#
_symmetry.space_group_name_H-M   'P 1'
#
loop_
_entity.id
_entity.type
_entity.pdbx_description
1 polymer ?
#
loop_
_entity_poly.entity_id
_entity_poly.type
_entity_poly.pdbx_seq_one_letter_code
_entity_poly.pdbx_strand_id
1 'polypeptide(L)'
;RLQQCPVLKDRKVEVMNFGVQGYGTAQELMTLRHHVWDYVPDLVILAFYAGNDLRNNYRALEHDHLRPYFVYKDGQLVEDMSFRDLNFWERDRYNFSIVDSLPFWSVQNSRILQLIRKVDIDAKRRQFEKDYSEINLAFYKEPQSNSDWEETWKVTEGLIKLMRDEVYDRGVDFMLITVSDSYQVLPDIQKRDGFRKSLNVPNLFYPDIRLKNFGKEENMPVYNLAGPIWEEAKKTGKCLHGFDNAVPCGGHWNIAGHKFVGEIMGNYLCEQYTTRLSKEGKRETL
;
A
#
# COMPACT_ATOMS: atom_id res chain seq x y z
N ARG A 1 -14.47 9.26 -17.52
CA ARG A 1 -13.55 10.33 -17.99
C ARG A 1 -12.56 9.82 -19.02
N LEU A 2 -11.93 8.65 -18.88
CA LEU A 2 -11.03 8.12 -19.93
C LEU A 2 -11.71 7.92 -21.29
N GLN A 3 -12.97 7.46 -21.33
CA GLN A 3 -13.73 7.38 -22.58
C GLN A 3 -14.00 8.76 -23.24
N GLN A 4 -13.90 9.85 -22.47
CA GLN A 4 -14.00 11.22 -22.99
C GLN A 4 -12.65 11.77 -23.47
N CYS A 5 -11.56 11.01 -23.28
CA CYS A 5 -10.25 11.38 -23.79
C CYS A 5 -10.26 11.31 -25.32
N PRO A 6 -9.94 12.41 -26.05
CA PRO A 6 -10.04 12.43 -27.51
C PRO A 6 -9.26 11.32 -28.21
N VAL A 7 -8.11 10.93 -27.67
CA VAL A 7 -7.25 9.89 -28.25
C VAL A 7 -7.68 8.46 -27.93
N LEU A 8 -8.60 8.28 -26.97
CA LEU A 8 -9.17 6.97 -26.61
C LEU A 8 -10.64 6.84 -27.01
N LYS A 9 -11.22 7.86 -27.67
CA LYS A 9 -12.67 7.94 -27.94
C LYS A 9 -13.21 6.72 -28.70
N ASP A 10 -12.39 6.16 -29.59
CA ASP A 10 -12.73 5.03 -30.46
C ASP A 10 -12.29 3.67 -29.88
N ARG A 11 -11.70 3.67 -28.67
CA ARG A 11 -11.34 2.45 -27.93
C ARG A 11 -12.31 2.26 -26.76
N LYS A 12 -12.65 1.01 -26.47
CA LYS A 12 -13.38 0.68 -25.23
C LYS A 12 -12.37 0.62 -24.10
N VAL A 13 -12.49 1.53 -23.11
CA VAL A 13 -11.63 1.50 -21.93
C VAL A 13 -12.28 0.64 -20.85
N GLU A 14 -11.58 -0.41 -20.44
CA GLU A 14 -11.95 -1.26 -19.31
C GLU A 14 -10.98 -1.05 -18.15
N VAL A 15 -11.49 -1.07 -16.92
CA VAL A 15 -10.68 -0.96 -15.71
C VAL A 15 -11.00 -2.15 -14.83
N MET A 16 -9.98 -2.94 -14.53
CA MET A 16 -10.10 -4.15 -13.73
C MET A 16 -9.42 -3.94 -12.40
N ASN A 17 -10.18 -4.12 -11.32
CA ASN A 17 -9.69 -3.92 -9.97
C ASN A 17 -9.27 -5.28 -9.38
N PHE A 18 -8.00 -5.40 -9.05
CA PHE A 18 -7.41 -6.56 -8.38
C PHE A 18 -7.00 -6.27 -6.92
N GLY A 19 -7.36 -5.08 -6.41
CA GLY A 19 -7.06 -4.68 -5.04
C GLY A 19 -7.85 -5.51 -4.03
N VAL A 20 -7.12 -6.03 -3.04
CA VAL A 20 -7.69 -6.80 -1.92
C VAL A 20 -7.27 -6.13 -0.61
N GLN A 21 -8.22 -5.98 0.31
CA GLN A 21 -7.95 -5.38 1.61
C GLN A 21 -6.84 -6.12 2.33
N GLY A 22 -5.81 -5.37 2.77
CA GLY A 22 -4.72 -5.90 3.59
C GLY A 22 -3.62 -6.63 2.83
N TYR A 23 -3.69 -6.68 1.49
CA TYR A 23 -2.57 -7.14 0.68
C TYR A 23 -1.40 -6.16 0.80
N GLY A 24 -0.19 -6.70 0.93
CA GLY A 24 1.05 -5.95 0.71
C GLY A 24 1.69 -6.30 -0.63
N THR A 25 2.83 -5.69 -0.93
CA THR A 25 3.47 -5.74 -2.26
C THR A 25 3.77 -7.16 -2.76
N ALA A 26 4.16 -8.07 -1.87
CA ALA A 26 4.34 -9.47 -2.22
C ALA A 26 3.05 -10.10 -2.79
N GLN A 27 1.90 -9.85 -2.14
CA GLN A 27 0.60 -10.38 -2.58
C GLN A 27 0.09 -9.71 -3.85
N GLU A 28 0.39 -8.42 -4.03
CA GLU A 28 0.11 -7.72 -5.28
C GLU A 28 0.88 -8.35 -6.46
N LEU A 29 2.16 -8.71 -6.26
CA LEU A 29 2.94 -9.45 -7.26
C LEU A 29 2.39 -10.84 -7.53
N MET A 30 1.98 -11.59 -6.50
CA MET A 30 1.32 -12.88 -6.71
C MET A 30 0.01 -12.72 -7.50
N THR A 31 -0.75 -11.66 -7.23
CA THR A 31 -2.01 -11.37 -7.94
C THR A 31 -1.76 -11.07 -9.42
N LEU A 32 -0.72 -10.27 -9.71
CA LEU A 32 -0.26 -10.04 -11.08
C LEU A 32 0.03 -11.37 -11.80
N ARG A 33 0.85 -12.22 -11.18
CA ARG A 33 1.30 -13.50 -11.76
C ARG A 33 0.16 -14.49 -11.98
N HIS A 34 -0.84 -14.52 -11.10
CA HIS A 34 -1.88 -15.55 -11.11
C HIS A 34 -3.20 -15.13 -11.76
N HIS A 35 -3.51 -13.83 -11.84
CA HIS A 35 -4.87 -13.39 -12.21
C HIS A 35 -4.89 -12.28 -13.27
N VAL A 36 -3.93 -11.37 -13.26
CA VAL A 36 -4.00 -10.18 -14.13
C VAL A 36 -3.82 -10.54 -15.61
N TRP A 37 -2.96 -11.53 -15.91
CA TRP A 37 -2.61 -11.87 -17.29
C TRP A 37 -3.74 -12.52 -18.10
N ASP A 38 -4.77 -13.05 -17.44
CA ASP A 38 -5.96 -13.59 -18.10
C ASP A 38 -6.76 -12.51 -18.85
N TYR A 39 -6.47 -11.24 -18.56
CA TYR A 39 -7.20 -10.08 -19.09
C TYR A 39 -6.40 -9.24 -20.10
N VAL A 40 -5.15 -9.62 -20.39
CA VAL A 40 -4.29 -8.98 -21.42
C VAL A 40 -4.27 -7.44 -21.30
N PRO A 41 -3.82 -6.88 -20.16
CA PRO A 41 -3.86 -5.44 -19.94
C PRO A 41 -2.86 -4.69 -20.85
N ASP A 42 -3.23 -3.48 -21.28
CA ASP A 42 -2.30 -2.53 -21.92
C ASP A 42 -1.47 -1.74 -20.90
N LEU A 43 -1.97 -1.61 -19.67
CA LEU A 43 -1.37 -0.86 -18.58
C LEU A 43 -1.67 -1.56 -17.24
N VAL A 44 -0.63 -1.76 -16.44
CA VAL A 44 -0.73 -2.19 -15.04
C VAL A 44 -0.41 -0.99 -14.14
N ILE A 45 -1.31 -0.69 -13.21
CA ILE A 45 -1.14 0.38 -12.21
C ILE A 45 -1.02 -0.27 -10.83
N LEU A 46 0.17 -0.18 -10.22
CA LEU A 46 0.38 -0.56 -8.83
C LEU A 46 -0.08 0.57 -7.91
N ALA A 47 -1.04 0.30 -7.03
CA ALA A 47 -1.57 1.28 -6.08
C ALA A 47 -1.01 1.05 -4.68
N PHE A 48 0.08 1.73 -4.37
CA PHE A 48 0.88 1.48 -3.17
C PHE A 48 0.48 2.37 -2.00
N TYR A 49 0.03 1.79 -0.89
CA TYR A 49 -0.19 2.46 0.38
C TYR A 49 0.92 2.15 1.38
N ALA A 50 1.77 3.16 1.63
CA ALA A 50 2.94 3.03 2.52
C ALA A 50 2.60 2.54 3.93
N GLY A 51 1.37 2.76 4.40
CA GLY A 51 0.93 2.38 5.74
C GLY A 51 1.06 0.88 6.01
N ASN A 52 0.58 0.01 5.11
CA ASN A 52 0.71 -1.44 5.24
C ASN A 52 1.70 -2.05 4.25
N ASP A 53 1.76 -1.57 3.01
CA ASP A 53 2.51 -2.27 1.95
C ASP A 53 4.01 -2.34 2.27
N LEU A 54 4.57 -1.32 2.94
CA LEU A 54 5.93 -1.37 3.45
C LEU A 54 6.08 -2.46 4.51
N ARG A 55 5.44 -2.31 5.67
CA ARG A 55 5.64 -3.22 6.81
C ARG A 55 5.30 -4.67 6.47
N ASN A 56 4.35 -4.90 5.56
CA ASN A 56 3.96 -6.24 5.11
C ASN A 56 5.09 -6.99 4.39
N ASN A 57 6.10 -6.29 3.86
CA ASN A 57 7.20 -6.89 3.13
C ASN A 57 8.33 -7.43 4.01
N TYR A 58 8.31 -7.16 5.34
CA TYR A 58 9.34 -7.64 6.25
C TYR A 58 8.74 -8.25 7.52
N ARG A 59 9.07 -9.53 7.76
CA ARG A 59 8.45 -10.35 8.80
C ARG A 59 8.58 -9.75 10.21
N ALA A 60 9.67 -9.03 10.52
CA ALA A 60 9.86 -8.46 11.85
C ALA A 60 8.88 -7.29 12.16
N LEU A 61 8.34 -6.63 11.13
CA LEU A 61 7.44 -5.48 11.28
C LEU A 61 5.96 -5.82 11.12
N GLU A 62 5.63 -7.06 10.76
CA GLU A 62 4.27 -7.51 10.50
C GLU A 62 3.85 -8.56 11.54
N HIS A 63 2.62 -8.47 12.04
CA HIS A 63 2.14 -9.36 13.09
C HIS A 63 1.31 -10.52 12.54
N ASP A 64 0.59 -10.32 11.44
CA ASP A 64 -0.12 -11.40 10.75
C ASP A 64 0.80 -11.98 9.68
N HIS A 65 1.42 -13.11 10.03
CA HIS A 65 2.36 -13.81 9.19
C HIS A 65 1.71 -14.73 8.15
N LEU A 66 0.37 -14.78 8.05
CA LEU A 66 -0.32 -15.57 7.02
C LEU A 66 -0.29 -14.86 5.66
N ARG A 67 0.92 -14.61 5.15
CA ARG A 67 1.16 -13.94 3.87
C ARG A 67 2.49 -14.41 3.26
N PRO A 68 2.63 -14.38 1.92
CA PRO A 68 3.93 -14.59 1.28
C PRO A 68 4.89 -13.45 1.63
N TYR A 69 6.16 -13.79 1.79
CA TYR A 69 7.27 -12.84 1.87
C TYR A 69 8.21 -13.03 0.69
N PHE A 70 9.12 -12.08 0.49
CA PHE A 70 10.26 -12.26 -0.40
C PHE A 70 11.54 -11.91 0.35
N VAL A 71 12.58 -12.68 0.10
CA VAL A 71 13.90 -12.52 0.74
C VAL A 71 14.98 -12.50 -0.32
N TYR A 72 16.03 -11.72 -0.08
CA TYR A 72 17.21 -11.76 -0.95
C TYR A 72 18.02 -13.04 -0.70
N LYS A 73 18.22 -13.83 -1.75
CA LYS A 73 19.21 -14.93 -1.80
C LYS A 73 20.08 -14.71 -3.03
N ASP A 74 21.39 -14.67 -2.83
CA ASP A 74 22.38 -14.47 -3.92
C ASP A 74 22.08 -13.24 -4.80
N GLY A 75 21.59 -12.15 -4.18
CA GLY A 75 21.26 -10.89 -4.86
C GLY A 75 19.91 -10.87 -5.59
N GLN A 76 19.13 -11.96 -5.54
CA GLN A 76 17.81 -12.04 -6.15
C GLN A 76 16.72 -12.16 -5.10
N LEU A 77 15.56 -11.54 -5.34
CA LEU A 77 14.37 -11.76 -4.53
C LEU A 77 13.75 -13.10 -4.87
N VAL A 78 13.62 -13.96 -3.87
CA VAL A 78 12.94 -15.25 -3.98
C VAL A 78 11.74 -15.31 -3.05
N GLU A 79 10.70 -16.01 -3.49
CA GLU A 79 9.51 -16.25 -2.69
C GLU A 79 9.85 -17.01 -1.40
N ASP A 80 9.35 -16.52 -0.29
CA ASP A 80 9.28 -17.24 0.98
C ASP A 80 7.81 -17.58 1.27
N MET A 81 7.50 -18.86 1.05
CA MET A 81 6.17 -19.45 1.25
C MET A 81 6.02 -20.14 2.62
N SER A 82 6.94 -19.90 3.56
CA SER A 82 6.93 -20.51 4.91
C SER A 82 5.63 -20.27 5.69
N PHE A 83 4.82 -19.28 5.29
CA PHE A 83 3.50 -19.06 5.88
C PHE A 83 2.54 -20.25 5.73
N ARG A 84 2.76 -21.12 4.72
CA ARG A 84 1.93 -22.30 4.47
C ARG A 84 2.09 -23.39 5.52
N ASP A 85 3.23 -23.40 6.20
CA ASP A 85 3.58 -24.38 7.22
C ASP A 85 3.39 -23.84 8.65
N LEU A 86 2.82 -22.62 8.80
CA LEU A 86 2.58 -22.03 10.10
C LEU A 86 1.50 -22.78 10.87
N ASN A 87 1.78 -23.05 12.14
CA ASN A 87 0.74 -23.41 13.08
C ASN A 87 -0.17 -22.20 13.32
N PHE A 88 -1.44 -22.45 13.65
CA PHE A 88 -2.42 -21.36 13.80
C PHE A 88 -2.00 -20.31 14.85
N TRP A 89 -1.27 -20.71 15.90
CA TRP A 89 -0.77 -19.81 16.94
C TRP A 89 0.48 -19.02 16.53
N GLU A 90 1.21 -19.48 15.51
CA GLU A 90 2.38 -18.78 14.95
C GLU A 90 1.98 -17.69 13.96
N ARG A 91 0.73 -17.74 13.47
CA ARG A 91 0.18 -16.75 12.55
C ARG A 91 0.23 -15.34 13.12
N ASP A 92 -0.28 -15.18 14.34
CA ASP A 92 -0.46 -13.86 14.94
C ASP A 92 -0.35 -13.92 16.46
N ARG A 93 0.79 -13.45 16.97
CA ARG A 93 1.12 -13.51 18.39
C ARG A 93 0.16 -12.72 19.28
N TYR A 94 -0.59 -11.76 18.72
CA TYR A 94 -1.51 -10.91 19.49
C TYR A 94 -2.94 -11.44 19.52
N ASN A 95 -3.35 -12.16 18.48
CA ASN A 95 -4.72 -12.65 18.34
C ASN A 95 -4.97 -14.02 19.00
N PHE A 96 -3.92 -14.79 19.27
CA PHE A 96 -4.04 -16.11 19.90
C PHE A 96 -3.51 -16.13 21.33
N SER A 97 -4.25 -16.80 22.21
CA SER A 97 -3.87 -17.03 23.60
C SER A 97 -3.08 -18.33 23.77
N ILE A 98 -2.26 -18.43 24.84
CA ILE A 98 -1.57 -19.69 25.18
C ILE A 98 -2.56 -20.86 25.33
N VAL A 99 -3.77 -20.58 25.84
CA VAL A 99 -4.80 -21.60 26.08
C VAL A 99 -5.60 -21.95 24.83
N ASP A 100 -5.42 -21.22 23.72
CA ASP A 100 -6.08 -21.54 22.45
C ASP A 100 -5.51 -22.83 21.82
N SER A 101 -4.35 -23.31 22.31
CA SER A 101 -3.80 -24.63 21.99
C SER A 101 -4.57 -25.81 22.62
N LEU A 102 -5.42 -25.55 23.61
CA LEU A 102 -6.22 -26.58 24.27
C LEU A 102 -7.49 -26.91 23.47
N PRO A 103 -8.09 -28.09 23.65
CA PRO A 103 -9.37 -28.41 23.02
C PRO A 103 -10.42 -27.34 23.33
N PHE A 104 -11.11 -26.86 22.29
CA PHE A 104 -12.09 -25.78 22.39
C PHE A 104 -13.13 -26.03 23.50
N TRP A 105 -13.60 -27.27 23.63
CA TRP A 105 -14.54 -27.67 24.68
C TRP A 105 -13.98 -27.45 26.09
N SER A 106 -12.69 -27.72 26.34
CA SER A 106 -12.07 -27.49 27.65
C SER A 106 -12.06 -26.01 28.02
N VAL A 107 -11.70 -25.14 27.08
CA VAL A 107 -11.72 -23.68 27.29
C VAL A 107 -13.16 -23.19 27.51
N GLN A 108 -14.12 -23.67 26.73
CA GLN A 108 -15.53 -23.26 26.84
C GLN A 108 -16.23 -23.73 28.15
N ASN A 109 -15.77 -24.81 28.76
CA ASN A 109 -16.38 -25.36 29.98
C ASN A 109 -15.62 -25.01 31.26
N SER A 110 -14.49 -24.30 31.18
CA SER A 110 -13.72 -23.84 32.35
C SER A 110 -13.68 -22.33 32.45
N ARG A 111 -14.27 -21.79 33.52
CA ARG A 111 -14.21 -20.33 33.82
C ARG A 111 -12.79 -19.86 34.11
N ILE A 112 -11.94 -20.73 34.66
CA ILE A 112 -10.54 -20.42 34.90
C ILE A 112 -9.79 -20.27 33.57
N LEU A 113 -9.98 -21.19 32.61
CA LEU A 113 -9.34 -21.09 31.30
C LEU A 113 -9.84 -19.86 30.50
N GLN A 114 -11.14 -19.52 30.61
CA GLN A 114 -11.68 -18.31 30.01
C GLN A 114 -11.08 -17.04 30.61
N LEU A 115 -10.90 -17.01 31.94
CA LEU A 115 -10.27 -15.88 32.61
C LEU A 115 -8.80 -15.74 32.18
N ILE A 116 -8.04 -16.84 32.13
CA ILE A 116 -6.66 -16.85 31.63
C ILE A 116 -6.61 -16.31 30.20
N ARG A 117 -7.49 -16.82 29.32
CA ARG A 117 -7.60 -16.37 27.93
C ARG A 117 -7.83 -14.86 27.86
N LYS A 118 -8.79 -14.34 28.64
CA LYS A 118 -9.13 -12.92 28.66
C LYS A 118 -7.96 -12.05 29.11
N VAL A 119 -7.27 -12.45 30.18
CA VAL A 119 -6.12 -11.72 30.72
C VAL A 119 -4.95 -11.70 29.73
N ASP A 120 -4.64 -12.86 29.13
CA ASP A 120 -3.58 -12.98 28.12
C ASP A 120 -3.87 -12.13 26.88
N ILE A 121 -5.08 -12.25 26.30
CA ILE A 121 -5.48 -11.45 25.14
C ILE A 121 -5.52 -9.94 25.45
N ASP A 122 -5.99 -9.53 26.64
CA ASP A 122 -5.97 -8.12 27.02
C ASP A 122 -4.53 -7.59 27.18
N ALA A 123 -3.62 -8.40 27.73
CA ALA A 123 -2.21 -8.04 27.86
C ALA A 123 -1.54 -7.92 26.49
N LYS A 124 -1.77 -8.90 25.61
CA LYS A 124 -1.32 -8.88 24.22
C LYS A 124 -1.87 -7.69 23.43
N ARG A 125 -3.14 -7.34 23.61
CA ARG A 125 -3.73 -6.16 22.97
C ARG A 125 -3.04 -4.87 23.42
N ARG A 126 -2.77 -4.69 24.71
CA ARG A 126 -2.00 -3.53 25.20
C ARG A 126 -0.58 -3.49 24.62
N GLN A 127 0.05 -4.65 24.49
CA GLN A 127 1.37 -4.75 23.85
C GLN A 127 1.30 -4.41 22.36
N PHE A 128 0.29 -4.89 21.65
CA PHE A 128 0.03 -4.55 20.25
C PHE A 128 -0.12 -3.05 20.06
N GLU A 129 -0.97 -2.40 20.87
CA GLU A 129 -1.18 -0.94 20.83
C GLU A 129 0.14 -0.18 21.03
N LYS A 130 1.00 -0.65 21.95
CA LYS A 130 2.32 -0.07 22.17
C LYS A 130 3.23 -0.27 20.96
N ASP A 131 3.43 -1.51 20.52
CA ASP A 131 4.34 -1.87 19.43
C ASP A 131 3.94 -1.19 18.11
N TYR A 132 2.64 -1.19 17.80
CA TYR A 132 2.11 -0.66 16.55
C TYR A 132 1.88 0.85 16.56
N SER A 133 1.93 1.52 17.72
CA SER A 133 1.90 2.98 17.76
C SER A 133 3.10 3.59 17.03
N GLU A 134 4.28 2.97 17.11
CA GLU A 134 5.50 3.42 16.44
C GLU A 134 5.59 2.86 15.01
N ILE A 135 5.33 1.56 14.83
CA ILE A 135 5.42 0.91 13.50
C ILE A 135 4.48 1.59 12.49
N ASN A 136 3.24 1.89 12.88
CA ASN A 136 2.28 2.53 11.97
C ASN A 136 2.62 3.99 11.62
N LEU A 137 3.62 4.60 12.27
CA LEU A 137 4.02 5.98 12.02
C LEU A 137 5.44 6.09 11.43
N ALA A 138 6.22 5.02 11.49
CA ALA A 138 7.62 5.03 11.08
C ALA A 138 7.79 5.22 9.56
N PHE A 139 6.81 4.87 8.74
CA PHE A 139 6.88 5.06 7.28
C PHE A 139 6.97 6.54 6.84
N TYR A 140 6.67 7.50 7.73
CA TYR A 140 6.88 8.94 7.47
C TYR A 140 8.34 9.38 7.52
N LYS A 141 9.26 8.49 7.94
CA LYS A 141 10.64 8.82 8.24
C LYS A 141 11.58 8.06 7.33
N GLU A 142 12.72 8.69 7.08
CA GLU A 142 13.86 8.00 6.49
C GLU A 142 14.33 6.87 7.42
N PRO A 143 14.53 5.63 6.92
CA PRO A 143 14.96 4.54 7.75
C PRO A 143 16.38 4.80 8.26
N GLN A 144 16.63 4.42 9.51
CA GLN A 144 17.99 4.41 10.05
C GLN A 144 18.78 3.27 9.40
N SER A 145 20.08 3.47 9.21
CA SER A 145 20.97 2.41 8.74
C SER A 145 20.97 1.22 9.70
N ASN A 146 21.06 0.02 9.15
CA ASN A 146 20.98 -1.28 9.83
C ASN A 146 19.69 -1.49 10.64
N SER A 147 18.57 -0.90 10.19
CA SER A 147 17.25 -1.10 10.80
C SER A 147 16.37 -2.03 9.99
N ASP A 148 15.37 -2.62 10.65
CA ASP A 148 14.32 -3.40 9.96
C ASP A 148 13.64 -2.59 8.86
N TRP A 149 13.53 -1.27 9.02
CA TRP A 149 12.95 -0.38 8.01
C TRP A 149 13.85 -0.20 6.78
N GLU A 150 15.17 -0.27 6.91
CA GLU A 150 16.08 -0.24 5.75
C GLU A 150 15.91 -1.51 4.91
N GLU A 151 15.90 -2.69 5.53
CA GLU A 151 15.66 -3.95 4.82
C GLU A 151 14.24 -3.99 4.23
N THR A 152 13.25 -3.47 4.96
CA THR A 152 11.87 -3.33 4.46
C THR A 152 11.81 -2.51 3.18
N TRP A 153 12.47 -1.36 3.14
CA TRP A 153 12.53 -0.52 1.94
C TRP A 153 13.24 -1.23 0.78
N LYS A 154 14.37 -1.90 1.06
CA LYS A 154 15.14 -2.65 0.07
C LYS A 154 14.33 -3.82 -0.55
N VAL A 155 13.56 -4.55 0.25
CA VAL A 155 12.65 -5.60 -0.25
C VAL A 155 11.50 -4.98 -1.02
N THR A 156 10.92 -3.89 -0.53
CA THR A 156 9.80 -3.20 -1.19
C THR A 156 10.19 -2.66 -2.58
N GLU A 157 11.29 -1.92 -2.67
CA GLU A 157 11.82 -1.38 -3.92
C GLU A 157 12.19 -2.52 -4.88
N GLY A 158 12.79 -3.58 -4.37
CA GLY A 158 13.06 -4.79 -5.16
C GLY A 158 11.79 -5.47 -5.70
N LEU A 159 10.72 -5.54 -4.92
CA LEU A 159 9.44 -6.12 -5.35
C LEU A 159 8.77 -5.27 -6.43
N ILE A 160 8.77 -3.94 -6.25
CA ILE A 160 8.22 -3.01 -7.25
C ILE A 160 9.02 -3.13 -8.55
N LYS A 161 10.35 -3.22 -8.47
CA LYS A 161 11.22 -3.45 -9.62
C LYS A 161 10.93 -4.77 -10.32
N LEU A 162 10.81 -5.85 -9.56
CA LEU A 162 10.48 -7.18 -10.09
C LEU A 162 9.12 -7.17 -10.80
N MET A 163 8.12 -6.51 -10.22
CA MET A 163 6.81 -6.33 -10.84
C MET A 163 6.92 -5.53 -12.15
N ARG A 164 7.66 -4.42 -12.16
CA ARG A 164 7.92 -3.62 -13.36
C ARG A 164 8.55 -4.49 -14.46
N ASP A 165 9.58 -5.25 -14.12
CA ASP A 165 10.32 -6.09 -15.08
C ASP A 165 9.42 -7.15 -15.70
N GLU A 166 8.61 -7.85 -14.90
CA GLU A 166 7.67 -8.84 -15.42
C GLU A 166 6.58 -8.23 -16.33
N VAL A 167 6.17 -6.99 -16.06
CA VAL A 167 5.21 -6.27 -16.90
C VAL A 167 5.85 -5.82 -18.21
N TYR A 168 7.07 -5.26 -18.15
CA TYR A 168 7.82 -4.81 -19.32
C TYR A 168 8.27 -5.95 -20.23
N ASP A 169 8.66 -7.10 -19.67
CA ASP A 169 9.01 -8.31 -20.43
C ASP A 169 7.83 -8.84 -21.26
N ARG A 170 6.60 -8.48 -20.89
CA ARG A 170 5.38 -8.79 -21.64
C ARG A 170 4.98 -7.68 -22.62
N GLY A 171 5.76 -6.62 -22.73
CA GLY A 171 5.49 -5.48 -23.61
C GLY A 171 4.32 -4.60 -23.14
N VAL A 172 3.95 -4.67 -21.86
CA VAL A 172 2.85 -3.91 -21.25
C VAL A 172 3.40 -2.69 -20.52
N ASP A 173 2.64 -1.59 -20.45
CA ASP A 173 3.05 -0.43 -19.67
C ASP A 173 2.85 -0.67 -18.16
N PHE A 174 3.74 -0.13 -17.33
CA PHE A 174 3.68 -0.21 -15.88
C PHE A 174 3.80 1.18 -15.27
N MET A 175 2.99 1.46 -14.24
CA MET A 175 3.17 2.64 -13.41
C MET A 175 2.81 2.38 -11.96
N LEU A 176 3.36 3.22 -11.09
CA LEU A 176 3.06 3.25 -9.66
C LEU A 176 2.24 4.50 -9.32
N ILE A 177 1.25 4.34 -8.44
CA ILE A 177 0.62 5.46 -7.75
C ILE A 177 0.79 5.30 -6.24
N THR A 178 1.06 6.39 -5.53
CA THR A 178 1.06 6.36 -4.06
C THR A 178 -0.31 6.74 -3.54
N VAL A 179 -0.91 5.85 -2.76
CA VAL A 179 -2.17 6.06 -2.05
C VAL A 179 -1.89 6.89 -0.81
N SER A 180 -2.65 7.96 -0.59
CA SER A 180 -2.43 8.87 0.52
C SER A 180 -2.83 8.27 1.85
N ASP A 181 -2.06 8.56 2.90
CA ASP A 181 -2.54 8.44 4.26
C ASP A 181 -3.40 9.65 4.65
N SER A 182 -4.43 9.42 5.46
CA SER A 182 -5.35 10.46 5.93
C SER A 182 -4.65 11.65 6.59
N TYR A 183 -3.58 11.44 7.38
CA TYR A 183 -2.82 12.51 8.01
C TYR A 183 -2.02 13.34 6.99
N GLN A 184 -1.66 12.78 5.84
CA GLN A 184 -0.99 13.54 4.78
C GLN A 184 -1.89 14.61 4.16
N VAL A 185 -3.22 14.45 4.27
CA VAL A 185 -4.18 15.21 3.47
C VAL A 185 -5.30 15.84 4.30
N LEU A 186 -5.13 15.94 5.62
CA LEU A 186 -6.10 16.61 6.49
C LEU A 186 -6.37 18.06 6.00
N PRO A 187 -7.65 18.47 5.87
CA PRO A 187 -7.99 19.82 5.45
C PRO A 187 -7.61 20.88 6.50
N ASP A 188 -7.62 20.51 7.78
CA ASP A 188 -7.17 21.35 8.88
C ASP A 188 -5.63 21.43 8.90
N ILE A 189 -5.11 22.55 8.41
CA ILE A 189 -3.68 22.82 8.28
C ILE A 189 -2.98 22.78 9.64
N GLN A 190 -3.62 23.27 10.70
CA GLN A 190 -3.01 23.32 12.04
C GLN A 190 -2.89 21.93 12.64
N LYS A 191 -3.94 21.09 12.52
CA LYS A 191 -3.88 19.69 12.97
C LYS A 191 -2.83 18.90 12.19
N ARG A 192 -2.79 19.09 10.86
CA ARG A 192 -1.80 18.45 10.01
C ARG A 192 -0.37 18.83 10.35
N ASP A 193 -0.10 20.14 10.53
CA ASP A 193 1.22 20.63 10.92
C ASP A 193 1.59 20.21 12.35
N GLY A 194 0.61 20.15 13.26
CA GLY A 194 0.77 19.62 14.61
C GLY A 194 1.23 18.16 14.59
N PHE A 195 0.59 17.31 13.78
CA PHE A 195 0.98 15.91 13.60
C PHE A 195 2.38 15.77 12.97
N ARG A 196 2.68 16.57 11.94
CA ARG A 196 4.03 16.63 11.36
C ARG A 196 5.10 16.98 12.41
N LYS A 197 4.81 17.97 13.26
CA LYS A 197 5.69 18.39 14.37
C LYS A 197 5.84 17.30 15.43
N SER A 198 4.76 16.60 15.79
CA SER A 198 4.84 15.50 16.77
C SER A 198 5.69 14.33 16.29
N LEU A 199 5.77 14.12 14.97
CA LEU A 199 6.66 13.12 14.37
C LEU A 199 8.11 13.60 14.19
N ASN A 200 8.38 14.90 14.40
CA ASN A 200 9.67 15.54 14.12
C ASN A 200 10.17 15.32 12.68
N VAL A 201 9.28 15.50 11.69
CA VAL A 201 9.60 15.33 10.26
C VAL A 201 9.44 16.64 9.47
N PRO A 202 10.23 16.86 8.41
CA PRO A 202 10.14 18.08 7.61
C PRO A 202 8.84 18.14 6.78
N ASN A 203 8.31 16.98 6.37
CA ASN A 203 7.04 16.84 5.67
C ASN A 203 6.47 15.43 5.91
N LEU A 204 5.21 15.22 5.53
CA LEU A 204 4.52 13.92 5.67
C LEU A 204 4.59 13.06 4.39
N PHE A 205 5.37 13.47 3.39
CA PHE A 205 5.41 12.86 2.06
C PHE A 205 6.70 12.07 1.80
N TYR A 206 7.41 11.66 2.85
CA TYR A 206 8.64 10.87 2.70
C TYR A 206 8.49 9.66 1.75
N PRO A 207 7.52 8.74 1.95
CA PRO A 207 7.41 7.57 1.09
C PRO A 207 7.10 7.96 -0.37
N ASP A 208 6.24 8.97 -0.56
CA ASP A 208 5.91 9.51 -1.88
C ASP A 208 7.15 10.06 -2.60
N ILE A 209 7.99 10.83 -1.89
CA ILE A 209 9.21 11.42 -2.46
C ILE A 209 10.21 10.33 -2.80
N ARG A 210 10.41 9.35 -1.90
CA ARG A 210 11.31 8.22 -2.11
C ARG A 210 10.91 7.41 -3.33
N LEU A 211 9.65 6.98 -3.40
CA LEU A 211 9.12 6.20 -4.53
C LEU A 211 9.16 6.98 -5.85
N LYS A 212 8.92 8.29 -5.82
CA LYS A 212 9.05 9.15 -7.00
C LYS A 212 10.48 9.23 -7.52
N ASN A 213 11.48 9.24 -6.65
CA ASN A 213 12.89 9.22 -7.04
C ASN A 213 13.29 7.83 -7.55
N PHE A 214 12.92 6.78 -6.82
CA PHE A 214 13.12 5.39 -7.24
C PHE A 214 12.54 5.13 -8.64
N GLY A 215 11.34 5.60 -8.92
CA GLY A 215 10.74 5.48 -10.25
C GLY A 215 11.53 6.20 -11.36
N LYS A 216 12.23 7.30 -11.07
CA LYS A 216 13.12 7.94 -12.07
C LYS A 216 14.33 7.07 -12.36
N GLU A 217 14.93 6.49 -11.32
CA GLU A 217 16.09 5.59 -11.44
C GLU A 217 15.74 4.32 -12.22
N GLU A 218 14.53 3.81 -12.00
CA GLU A 218 14.01 2.59 -12.62
C GLU A 218 13.16 2.86 -13.88
N ASN A 219 13.19 4.07 -14.46
CA ASN A 219 12.41 4.44 -15.66
C ASN A 219 10.91 4.06 -15.60
N MET A 220 10.33 4.13 -14.41
CA MET A 220 8.94 3.79 -14.12
C MET A 220 8.16 5.07 -13.77
N PRO A 221 7.04 5.37 -14.45
CA PRO A 221 6.16 6.47 -14.06
C PRO A 221 5.61 6.28 -12.65
N VAL A 222 5.72 7.32 -11.83
CA VAL A 222 5.15 7.38 -10.47
C VAL A 222 4.26 8.60 -10.33
N TYR A 223 3.01 8.44 -9.90
CA TYR A 223 2.11 9.55 -9.61
C TYR A 223 1.73 9.60 -8.13
N ASN A 224 2.18 10.64 -7.43
CA ASN A 224 1.92 10.78 -6.00
C ASN A 224 0.58 11.45 -5.76
N LEU A 225 -0.40 10.73 -5.21
CA LEU A 225 -1.76 11.27 -5.04
C LEU A 225 -1.90 12.20 -3.84
N ALA A 226 -1.05 12.04 -2.82
CA ALA A 226 -1.19 12.77 -1.57
C ALA A 226 -1.10 14.30 -1.73
N GLY A 227 -0.26 14.80 -2.65
CA GLY A 227 -0.17 16.22 -2.96
C GLY A 227 -1.48 16.80 -3.52
N PRO A 228 -1.96 16.33 -4.70
CA PRO A 228 -3.23 16.75 -5.27
C PRO A 228 -4.43 16.62 -4.33
N ILE A 229 -4.52 15.52 -3.58
CA ILE A 229 -5.61 15.29 -2.60
C ILE A 229 -5.54 16.35 -1.50
N TRP A 230 -4.35 16.64 -0.97
CA TRP A 230 -4.21 17.67 0.07
C TRP A 230 -4.55 19.06 -0.45
N GLU A 231 -4.16 19.42 -1.67
CA GLU A 231 -4.52 20.71 -2.28
C GLU A 231 -6.04 20.88 -2.39
N GLU A 232 -6.77 19.84 -2.82
CA GLU A 232 -8.23 19.88 -2.89
C GLU A 232 -8.88 19.93 -1.50
N ALA A 233 -8.39 19.14 -0.55
CA ALA A 233 -8.90 19.15 0.83
C ALA A 233 -8.69 20.52 1.49
N LYS A 234 -7.52 21.13 1.30
CA LYS A 234 -7.17 22.47 1.77
C LYS A 234 -8.05 23.55 1.13
N LYS A 235 -8.28 23.47 -0.18
CA LYS A 235 -9.10 24.42 -0.93
C LYS A 235 -10.56 24.38 -0.51
N THR A 236 -11.12 23.20 -0.28
CA THR A 236 -12.55 23.00 -0.02
C THR A 236 -12.90 22.94 1.46
N GLY A 237 -11.92 22.70 2.34
CA GLY A 237 -12.14 22.42 3.75
C GLY A 237 -12.80 21.05 4.01
N LYS A 238 -12.97 20.21 2.98
CA LYS A 238 -13.66 18.91 3.09
C LYS A 238 -12.68 17.77 3.26
N CYS A 239 -13.08 16.78 4.04
CA CYS A 239 -12.31 15.55 4.18
C CYS A 239 -12.54 14.64 2.97
N LEU A 240 -11.45 14.14 2.40
CA LEU A 240 -11.46 13.13 1.32
C LEU A 240 -11.22 11.71 1.85
N HIS A 241 -11.01 11.58 3.16
CA HIS A 241 -10.94 10.33 3.91
C HIS A 241 -12.05 10.27 4.96
N GLY A 242 -12.32 9.05 5.44
CA GLY A 242 -13.18 8.80 6.59
C GLY A 242 -14.67 8.71 6.26
N PHE A 243 -15.37 7.97 7.13
CA PHE A 243 -16.81 7.72 7.05
C PHE A 243 -17.46 8.10 8.39
N ASP A 244 -18.77 8.30 8.39
CA ASP A 244 -19.51 8.77 9.57
C ASP A 244 -19.39 7.83 10.79
N ASN A 245 -19.13 6.55 10.56
CA ASN A 245 -18.95 5.52 11.59
C ASN A 245 -17.47 5.20 11.89
N ALA A 246 -16.53 6.02 11.42
CA ALA A 246 -15.09 5.82 11.56
C ALA A 246 -14.41 7.05 12.18
N VAL A 247 -13.08 7.00 12.30
CA VAL A 247 -12.29 8.16 12.72
C VAL A 247 -12.57 9.31 11.76
N PRO A 248 -13.01 10.49 12.25
CA PRO A 248 -13.29 11.63 11.39
C PRO A 248 -12.09 11.98 10.53
N CYS A 249 -12.30 12.03 9.21
CA CYS A 249 -11.26 12.33 8.24
C CYS A 249 -10.08 11.35 8.22
N GLY A 250 -10.22 10.18 8.85
CA GLY A 250 -9.19 9.16 9.01
C GLY A 250 -9.45 7.90 8.17
N GLY A 251 -8.43 7.05 8.03
CA GLY A 251 -8.58 5.75 7.38
C GLY A 251 -8.69 5.84 5.85
N HIS A 252 -9.62 5.10 5.25
CA HIS A 252 -9.76 5.00 3.78
C HIS A 252 -10.31 6.28 3.13
N TRP A 253 -10.10 6.40 1.82
CA TRP A 253 -10.81 7.40 1.00
C TRP A 253 -12.32 7.24 1.13
N ASN A 254 -13.03 8.36 1.21
CA ASN A 254 -14.48 8.38 1.17
C ASN A 254 -14.99 8.51 -0.28
N ILE A 255 -16.31 8.62 -0.46
CA ILE A 255 -16.91 8.74 -1.80
C ILE A 255 -16.34 9.94 -2.57
N ALA A 256 -16.13 11.08 -1.91
CA ALA A 256 -15.55 12.26 -2.53
C ALA A 256 -14.06 12.07 -2.86
N GLY A 257 -13.30 11.42 -1.98
CA GLY A 257 -11.90 11.05 -2.22
C GLY A 257 -11.73 10.12 -3.41
N HIS A 258 -12.46 9.01 -3.45
CA HIS A 258 -12.46 8.08 -4.59
C HIS A 258 -12.83 8.76 -5.89
N LYS A 259 -13.87 9.62 -5.88
CA LYS A 259 -14.26 10.40 -7.06
C LYS A 259 -13.11 11.30 -7.50
N PHE A 260 -12.54 12.10 -6.60
CA PHE A 260 -11.45 13.03 -6.92
C PHE A 260 -10.22 12.28 -7.47
N VAL A 261 -9.83 11.16 -6.88
CA VAL A 261 -8.73 10.33 -7.37
C VAL A 261 -8.99 9.80 -8.79
N GLY A 262 -10.18 9.24 -9.04
CA GLY A 262 -10.54 8.77 -10.38
C GLY A 262 -10.55 9.88 -11.42
N GLU A 263 -10.89 11.10 -11.00
CA GLU A 263 -10.89 12.29 -11.84
C GLU A 263 -9.48 12.74 -12.23
N ILE A 264 -8.57 12.88 -11.26
CA ILE A 264 -7.19 13.31 -11.53
C ILE A 264 -6.40 12.23 -12.29
N MET A 265 -6.62 10.96 -11.97
CA MET A 265 -5.97 9.85 -12.68
C MET A 265 -6.47 9.72 -14.11
N GLY A 266 -7.77 9.89 -14.35
CA GLY A 266 -8.33 9.90 -15.69
C GLY A 266 -7.74 11.03 -16.56
N ASN A 267 -7.56 12.22 -15.98
CA ASN A 267 -6.94 13.35 -16.68
C ASN A 267 -5.45 13.10 -16.95
N TYR A 268 -4.71 12.64 -15.95
CA TYR A 268 -3.29 12.33 -16.06
C TYR A 268 -3.02 11.30 -17.17
N LEU A 269 -3.74 10.19 -17.18
CA LEU A 269 -3.59 9.15 -18.20
C LEU A 269 -3.95 9.66 -19.59
N CYS A 270 -5.03 10.44 -19.73
CA CYS A 270 -5.40 11.04 -21.02
C CYS A 270 -4.28 11.93 -21.58
N GLU A 271 -3.65 12.73 -20.74
CA GLU A 271 -2.50 13.56 -21.12
C GLU A 271 -1.28 12.73 -21.53
N GLN A 272 -0.98 11.65 -20.80
CA GLN A 272 0.11 10.74 -21.14
C GLN A 272 -0.10 10.08 -22.51
N TYR A 273 -1.30 9.53 -22.76
CA TYR A 273 -1.63 8.92 -24.05
C TYR A 273 -1.58 9.92 -25.20
N THR A 274 -2.08 11.14 -24.98
CA THR A 274 -2.03 12.22 -25.98
C THR A 274 -0.58 12.59 -26.32
N THR A 275 0.28 12.68 -25.32
CA THR A 275 1.70 13.01 -25.48
C THR A 275 2.44 11.91 -26.23
N ARG A 276 2.17 10.64 -25.92
CA ARG A 276 2.79 9.48 -26.57
C ARG A 276 2.49 9.45 -28.07
N LEU A 277 1.21 9.54 -28.45
CA LEU A 277 0.80 9.55 -29.86
C LEU A 277 1.40 10.72 -30.64
N SER A 278 1.52 11.90 -29.99
CA SER A 278 2.15 13.07 -30.63
C SER A 278 3.63 12.87 -30.95
N LYS A 279 4.35 12.02 -30.17
CA LYS A 279 5.75 11.69 -30.38
C LYS A 279 5.93 10.60 -31.43
N GLU A 280 5.04 9.62 -31.46
CA GLU A 280 5.03 8.53 -32.45
C GLU A 280 4.75 9.07 -33.86
N GLY A 281 3.73 9.93 -34.03
CA GLY A 281 3.44 10.55 -35.33
C GLY A 281 4.55 11.48 -35.86
N LYS A 282 5.39 12.03 -34.98
CA LYS A 282 6.60 12.80 -35.35
C LYS A 282 7.77 11.91 -35.76
N ARG A 283 7.82 10.65 -35.30
CA ARG A 283 8.85 9.69 -35.70
C ARG A 283 8.56 9.04 -37.05
N GLU A 284 7.30 8.92 -37.45
CA GLU A 284 6.90 8.39 -38.77
C GLU A 284 7.05 9.42 -39.91
N THR A 285 7.24 10.70 -39.58
CA THR A 285 7.39 11.81 -40.54
C THR A 285 8.84 12.27 -40.76
N LEU A 286 9.81 11.59 -40.13
CA LEU A 286 11.26 11.79 -40.28
C LEU A 286 11.89 10.57 -40.97
#